data_AF-A0A4U0UVL2-F1
#
_entry.id   AF-A0A4U0UVL2-F1
#
_cell.length_a   1.000
_cell.length_b   1.000
_cell.length_c   1.000
_cell.angle_alpha   90.00
_cell.angle_beta   90.00
_cell.angle_gamma   90.00
#
_symmetry.space_group_name_H-M   'P 1'
#
loop_
_entity.id
_entity.type
_entity.pdbx_description
1 polymer ?
#
loop_
_entity_poly.entity_id
_entity_poly.type
_entity_poly.pdbx_seq_one_letter_code
_entity_poly.pdbx_strand_id
1 'polypeptide(L)'
;MKASIAATAAILIASASAQPSVQRQSDPTTIHNAVVNWQTDTGLVSGFVDSVQGYLSSGDNAGFLFAAGHAYTSENDELTWKGMLDNGLCRTGDPNYDPVCANAIATANNELVNKDTFGTVVLLLKEMGTSGLSIAAQNQYGINCGSAFVGGRCYNVLPAIGTYFTYAAYELCTYYGDCSLNGATAIFPQTCSECPVPA
;
A
#
# COMPACT_ATOMS: atom_id res chain seq x y z
N MET A 1 82.74 -9.82 6.55
CA MET A 1 81.41 -10.03 5.95
C MET A 1 80.54 -8.87 6.40
N LYS A 2 80.22 -7.94 5.49
CA LYS A 2 79.37 -6.76 5.78
C LYS A 2 77.99 -7.05 5.19
N ALA A 3 76.98 -7.25 6.03
CA ALA A 3 75.60 -7.42 5.60
C ALA A 3 74.97 -6.04 5.40
N SER A 4 74.56 -5.74 4.17
CA SER A 4 73.72 -4.58 3.85
C SER A 4 72.26 -4.97 4.08
N ILE A 5 71.55 -4.24 4.93
CA ILE A 5 70.10 -4.36 5.08
C ILE A 5 69.50 -3.19 4.30
N ALA A 6 68.90 -3.49 3.15
CA ALA A 6 68.10 -2.53 2.40
C ALA A 6 66.68 -2.53 2.98
N ALA A 7 66.27 -1.42 3.57
CA ALA A 7 64.91 -1.21 4.05
C ALA A 7 64.05 -0.65 2.90
N THR A 8 63.20 -1.50 2.33
CA THR A 8 62.22 -1.09 1.31
C THR A 8 61.03 -0.43 2.01
N ALA A 9 60.87 0.87 1.82
CA ALA A 9 59.68 1.60 2.26
C ALA A 9 58.50 1.28 1.32
N ALA A 10 57.48 0.60 1.85
CA ALA A 10 56.22 0.38 1.14
C ALA A 10 55.35 1.63 1.24
N ILE A 11 55.10 2.29 0.11
CA ILE A 11 54.14 3.39 0.01
C ILE A 11 52.74 2.76 -0.11
N LEU A 12 51.96 2.86 0.97
CA LEU A 12 50.54 2.54 0.96
C LEU A 12 49.77 3.68 0.29
N ILE A 13 49.41 3.51 -0.98
CA ILE A 13 48.45 4.38 -1.66
C ILE A 13 47.07 3.98 -1.15
N ALA A 14 46.54 4.74 -0.19
CA ALA A 14 45.14 4.66 0.20
C ALA A 14 44.29 5.08 -1.00
N SER A 15 43.72 4.09 -1.69
CA SER A 15 42.71 4.33 -2.71
C SER A 15 41.44 4.77 -1.98
N ALA A 16 41.16 6.07 -1.96
CA ALA A 16 39.85 6.57 -1.62
C ALA A 16 38.88 6.06 -2.68
N SER A 17 38.23 4.93 -2.42
CA SER A 17 37.08 4.49 -3.18
C SER A 17 35.97 5.51 -2.91
N ALA A 18 35.79 6.46 -3.84
CA ALA A 18 34.55 7.19 -3.93
C ALA A 18 33.45 6.14 -4.10
N GLN A 19 32.71 5.87 -3.02
CA GLN A 19 31.57 4.99 -3.07
C GLN A 19 30.63 5.55 -4.15
N PRO A 20 30.20 4.74 -5.13
CA PRO A 20 29.16 5.18 -6.04
C PRO A 20 27.97 5.62 -5.18
N SER A 21 27.51 6.86 -5.35
CA SER A 21 26.24 7.28 -4.81
C SER A 21 25.20 6.33 -5.39
N VAL A 22 24.66 5.42 -4.58
CA VAL A 22 23.55 4.57 -4.97
C VAL A 22 22.41 5.53 -5.29
N GLN A 23 22.18 5.76 -6.57
CA GLN A 23 21.20 6.69 -7.06
C GLN A 23 19.82 6.14 -6.67
N ARG A 24 19.07 6.93 -5.90
CA ARG A 24 17.73 6.61 -5.45
C ARG A 24 16.87 6.23 -6.65
N GLN A 25 16.38 5.00 -6.66
CA GLN A 25 15.74 4.43 -7.85
C GLN A 25 14.25 4.77 -7.96
N SER A 26 13.67 5.43 -6.95
CA SER A 26 12.30 5.92 -6.95
C SER A 26 12.26 7.43 -7.05
N ASP A 27 11.88 7.93 -8.22
CA ASP A 27 11.58 9.34 -8.46
C ASP A 27 10.48 9.81 -7.46
N PRO A 28 10.66 10.96 -6.76
CA PRO A 28 9.64 11.51 -5.86
C PRO A 28 8.27 11.65 -6.55
N THR A 29 8.26 11.96 -7.84
CA THR A 29 7.03 12.06 -8.63
C THR A 29 6.29 10.73 -8.69
N THR A 30 7.00 9.61 -8.80
CA THR A 30 6.42 8.26 -8.81
C THR A 30 5.80 7.92 -7.46
N ILE A 31 6.49 8.21 -6.35
CA ILE A 31 5.95 7.99 -5.01
C ILE A 31 4.69 8.83 -4.80
N HIS A 32 4.75 10.12 -5.18
CA HIS A 32 3.63 11.03 -5.05
C HIS A 32 2.41 10.56 -5.85
N ASN A 33 2.59 10.27 -7.13
CA ASN A 33 1.51 9.83 -8.02
C ASN A 33 0.91 8.49 -7.55
N ALA A 34 1.74 7.56 -7.08
CA ALA A 34 1.26 6.29 -6.55
C ALA A 34 0.35 6.50 -5.33
N VAL A 35 0.69 7.39 -4.40
CA VAL A 35 -0.19 7.71 -3.25
C VAL A 35 -1.49 8.35 -3.70
N VAL A 36 -1.45 9.36 -4.58
CA VAL A 36 -2.65 10.07 -5.04
C VAL A 36 -3.60 9.12 -5.78
N ASN A 37 -3.09 8.27 -6.66
CA ASN A 37 -3.90 7.31 -7.40
C ASN A 37 -4.45 6.24 -6.46
N TRP A 38 -3.64 5.70 -5.54
CA TRP A 38 -4.11 4.71 -4.56
C TRP A 38 -5.20 5.30 -3.68
N GLN A 39 -5.03 6.52 -3.17
CA GLN A 39 -6.05 7.18 -2.37
C GLN A 39 -7.36 7.38 -3.15
N THR A 40 -7.27 7.69 -4.45
CA THR A 40 -8.43 7.83 -5.34
C THR A 40 -9.17 6.49 -5.49
N ASP A 41 -8.46 5.42 -5.80
CA ASP A 41 -9.04 4.08 -5.99
C ASP A 41 -9.65 3.56 -4.68
N THR A 42 -8.97 3.76 -3.55
CA THR A 42 -9.51 3.45 -2.23
C THR A 42 -10.80 4.22 -1.94
N GLY A 43 -10.87 5.49 -2.36
CA GLY A 43 -12.09 6.29 -2.27
C GLY A 43 -13.24 5.74 -3.12
N LEU A 44 -12.95 5.28 -4.33
CA LEU A 44 -13.95 4.67 -5.23
C LEU A 44 -14.52 3.37 -4.64
N VAL A 45 -13.65 2.50 -4.11
CA VAL A 45 -14.07 1.24 -3.49
C VAL A 45 -14.89 1.51 -2.23
N SER A 46 -14.41 2.40 -1.33
CA SER A 46 -15.14 2.76 -0.12
C SER A 46 -16.50 3.41 -0.42
N GLY A 47 -16.56 4.31 -1.41
CA GLY A 47 -17.80 4.93 -1.84
C GLY A 47 -18.80 3.93 -2.44
N PHE A 48 -18.33 2.97 -3.24
CA PHE A 48 -19.17 1.88 -3.72
C PHE A 48 -19.74 1.07 -2.55
N VAL A 49 -18.88 0.65 -1.61
CA VAL A 49 -19.28 -0.17 -0.47
C VAL A 49 -20.33 0.53 0.40
N ASP A 50 -20.23 1.85 0.60
CA ASP A 50 -21.26 2.62 1.32
C ASP A 50 -22.57 2.73 0.54
N SER A 51 -22.52 2.70 -0.79
CA SER A 51 -23.71 2.82 -1.65
C SER A 51 -24.55 1.55 -1.78
N VAL A 52 -24.03 0.39 -1.37
CA VAL A 52 -24.68 -0.93 -1.57
C VAL A 52 -26.12 -0.97 -1.05
N GLN A 53 -26.38 -0.40 0.13
CA GLN A 53 -27.73 -0.38 0.72
C GLN A 53 -28.73 0.46 -0.10
N GLY A 54 -28.24 1.50 -0.78
CA GLY A 54 -29.06 2.29 -1.71
C GLY A 54 -29.50 1.47 -2.92
N TYR A 55 -28.61 0.65 -3.49
CA TYR A 55 -28.96 -0.25 -4.59
C TYR A 55 -29.92 -1.37 -4.16
N LEU A 56 -29.68 -1.97 -2.99
CA LEU A 56 -30.59 -2.97 -2.41
C LEU A 56 -32.00 -2.42 -2.21
N SER A 57 -32.11 -1.19 -1.71
CA SER A 57 -33.40 -0.53 -1.45
C SER A 57 -34.15 -0.15 -2.74
N SER A 58 -33.42 0.29 -3.76
CA SER A 58 -34.01 0.70 -5.05
C SER A 58 -34.27 -0.47 -6.01
N GLY A 59 -33.60 -1.60 -5.83
CA GLY A 59 -33.65 -2.73 -6.75
C GLY A 59 -32.89 -2.48 -8.07
N ASP A 60 -32.07 -1.43 -8.16
CA ASP A 60 -31.30 -1.11 -9.37
C ASP A 60 -30.09 -2.05 -9.54
N ASN A 61 -30.37 -3.23 -10.06
CA ASN A 61 -29.35 -4.24 -10.30
C ASN A 61 -28.37 -3.85 -11.42
N ALA A 62 -28.82 -3.07 -12.41
CA ALA A 62 -27.95 -2.67 -13.52
C ALA A 62 -26.91 -1.64 -13.06
N GLY A 63 -27.35 -0.61 -12.31
CA GLY A 63 -26.46 0.35 -11.68
C GLY A 63 -25.51 -0.32 -10.68
N PHE A 64 -26.01 -1.27 -9.89
CA PHE A 64 -25.19 -2.05 -8.97
C PHE A 64 -24.07 -2.82 -9.68
N LEU A 65 -24.39 -3.59 -10.72
CA LEU A 65 -23.40 -4.38 -11.49
C LEU A 65 -22.33 -3.47 -12.09
N PHE A 66 -22.72 -2.32 -12.64
CA PHE A 66 -21.81 -1.32 -13.17
C PHE A 66 -20.88 -0.78 -12.07
N ALA A 67 -21.43 -0.30 -10.96
CA ALA A 67 -20.65 0.26 -9.86
C ALA A 67 -19.71 -0.78 -9.21
N ALA A 68 -20.17 -2.02 -9.05
CA ALA A 68 -19.37 -3.12 -8.53
C ALA A 68 -18.19 -3.45 -9.47
N GLY A 69 -18.40 -3.44 -10.79
CA GLY A 69 -17.33 -3.64 -11.76
C GLY A 69 -16.27 -2.52 -11.73
N HIS A 70 -16.70 -1.28 -11.52
CA HIS A 70 -15.80 -0.14 -11.33
C HIS A 70 -14.99 -0.26 -10.03
N ALA A 71 -15.63 -0.60 -8.91
CA ALA A 71 -14.94 -0.83 -7.65
C ALA A 71 -13.96 -2.02 -7.74
N TYR A 72 -14.35 -3.11 -8.40
CA TYR A 72 -13.45 -4.24 -8.67
C TYR A 72 -12.20 -3.81 -9.47
N THR A 73 -12.36 -2.99 -10.50
CA THR A 73 -11.22 -2.51 -11.29
C THR A 73 -10.32 -1.61 -10.45
N SER A 74 -10.90 -0.68 -9.71
CA SER A 74 -10.17 0.22 -8.80
C SER A 74 -9.38 -0.56 -7.76
N GLU A 75 -9.99 -1.59 -7.16
CA GLU A 75 -9.30 -2.47 -6.21
C GLU A 75 -8.12 -3.20 -6.85
N ASN A 76 -8.21 -3.66 -8.10
CA ASN A 76 -7.05 -4.26 -8.77
C ASN A 76 -5.94 -3.24 -9.06
N ASP A 77 -6.30 -2.00 -9.39
CA ASP A 77 -5.34 -0.93 -9.66
C ASP A 77 -4.54 -0.54 -8.41
N GLU A 78 -5.13 -0.63 -7.21
CA GLU A 78 -4.44 -0.46 -5.93
C GLU A 78 -3.20 -1.36 -5.78
N LEU A 79 -3.21 -2.60 -6.31
CA LEU A 79 -2.03 -3.49 -6.29
C LEU A 79 -0.88 -2.93 -7.13
N THR A 80 -1.19 -2.20 -8.21
CA THR A 80 -0.19 -1.54 -9.04
C THR A 80 0.49 -0.42 -8.26
N TRP A 81 -0.29 0.43 -7.60
CA TRP A 81 0.24 1.54 -6.79
C TRP A 81 1.04 1.02 -5.59
N LYS A 82 0.56 -0.04 -4.95
CA LYS A 82 1.31 -0.76 -3.94
C LYS A 82 2.67 -1.22 -4.45
N GLY A 83 2.72 -1.87 -5.61
CA GLY A 83 3.97 -2.32 -6.21
C GLY A 83 4.94 -1.16 -6.51
N MET A 84 4.42 0.02 -6.89
CA MET A 84 5.25 1.21 -7.05
C MET A 84 5.86 1.67 -5.72
N LEU A 85 5.08 1.65 -4.63
CA LEU A 85 5.55 2.04 -3.30
C LEU A 85 6.48 0.99 -2.67
N ASP A 86 6.25 -0.31 -2.89
CA ASP A 86 7.18 -1.38 -2.48
C ASP A 86 8.57 -1.19 -3.07
N ASN A 87 8.63 -0.76 -4.34
CA ASN A 87 9.88 -0.45 -5.03
C ASN A 87 10.43 0.93 -4.65
N GLY A 88 9.61 1.77 -4.02
CA GLY A 88 9.91 3.17 -3.78
C GLY A 88 10.33 3.53 -2.38
N LEU A 89 9.93 2.75 -1.37
CA LEU A 89 10.10 3.05 0.04
C LEU A 89 11.15 2.15 0.70
N CYS A 90 11.96 2.73 1.58
CA CYS A 90 12.64 2.04 2.69
C CYS A 90 13.47 0.82 2.29
N ARG A 91 14.23 0.97 1.20
CA ARG A 91 15.00 -0.11 0.57
C ARG A 91 16.33 -0.36 1.26
N THR A 92 16.61 -1.63 1.53
CA THR A 92 17.91 -2.09 2.02
C THR A 92 19.03 -1.69 1.07
N GLY A 93 20.07 -1.03 1.58
CA GLY A 93 21.20 -0.54 0.81
C GLY A 93 21.08 0.92 0.33
N ASP A 94 19.95 1.58 0.60
CA ASP A 94 19.83 3.04 0.49
C ASP A 94 20.60 3.72 1.64
N PRO A 95 21.40 4.78 1.39
CA PRO A 95 22.04 5.57 2.44
C PRO A 95 21.07 6.12 3.51
N ASN A 96 19.80 6.28 3.13
CA ASN A 96 18.70 6.78 3.96
C ASN A 96 17.77 5.67 4.46
N TYR A 97 18.22 4.42 4.41
CA TYR A 97 17.44 3.28 4.88
C TYR A 97 16.99 3.47 6.33
N ASP A 98 15.68 3.46 6.53
CA ASP A 98 15.06 3.44 7.85
C ASP A 98 14.55 2.01 8.16
N PRO A 99 15.17 1.28 9.11
CA PRO A 99 14.72 -0.06 9.49
C PRO A 99 13.32 -0.07 10.11
N VAL A 100 12.89 1.03 10.73
CA VAL A 100 11.55 1.15 11.29
C VAL A 100 10.53 1.17 10.16
N CYS A 101 10.78 2.00 9.14
CA CYS A 101 9.94 2.03 7.95
C CYS A 101 9.90 0.67 7.24
N ALA A 102 11.06 0.05 6.99
CA ALA A 102 11.12 -1.23 6.30
C ALA A 102 10.30 -2.33 7.02
N ASN A 103 10.37 -2.36 8.35
CA ASN A 103 9.57 -3.28 9.15
C ASN A 103 8.05 -2.97 9.08
N ALA A 104 7.68 -1.68 9.14
CA ALA A 104 6.29 -1.27 9.03
C ALA A 104 5.69 -1.62 7.66
N ILE A 105 6.41 -1.36 6.57
CA ILE A 105 6.00 -1.74 5.21
C ILE A 105 5.92 -3.26 5.06
N ALA A 106 6.87 -4.02 5.62
CA ALA A 106 6.82 -5.48 5.60
C ALA A 106 5.59 -6.03 6.36
N THR A 107 5.24 -5.43 7.50
CA THR A 107 4.05 -5.78 8.29
C THR A 107 2.77 -5.47 7.51
N ALA A 108 2.66 -4.26 6.95
CA ALA A 108 1.52 -3.88 6.12
C ALA A 108 1.39 -4.79 4.89
N ASN A 109 2.50 -5.09 4.21
CA ASN A 109 2.52 -6.03 3.09
C ASN A 109 2.05 -7.44 3.49
N ASN A 110 2.45 -7.91 4.68
CA ASN A 110 2.00 -9.20 5.19
C ASN A 110 0.49 -9.24 5.39
N GLU A 111 -0.11 -8.18 5.92
CA GLU A 111 -1.58 -8.07 6.03
C GLU A 111 -2.26 -8.10 4.65
N LEU A 112 -1.76 -7.31 3.70
CA LEU A 112 -2.38 -7.17 2.38
C LEU A 112 -2.24 -8.45 1.53
N VAL A 113 -1.02 -8.98 1.43
CA VAL A 113 -0.66 -10.03 0.46
C VAL A 113 -0.59 -11.41 1.11
N ASN A 114 0.21 -11.56 2.18
CA ASN A 114 0.47 -12.91 2.72
C ASN A 114 -0.73 -13.50 3.45
N LYS A 115 -1.54 -12.65 4.10
CA LYS A 115 -2.84 -13.04 4.68
C LYS A 115 -3.98 -12.98 3.67
N ASP A 116 -3.69 -12.62 2.41
CA ASP A 116 -4.63 -12.56 1.30
C ASP A 116 -5.88 -11.70 1.57
N THR A 117 -5.74 -10.65 2.40
CA THR A 117 -6.87 -9.77 2.71
C THR A 117 -7.26 -8.93 1.50
N PHE A 118 -6.28 -8.52 0.69
CA PHE A 118 -6.51 -7.81 -0.56
C PHE A 118 -7.20 -8.70 -1.60
N GLY A 119 -6.68 -9.93 -1.80
CA GLY A 119 -7.27 -10.89 -2.74
C GLY A 119 -8.70 -11.28 -2.37
N THR A 120 -9.02 -11.35 -1.08
CA THR A 120 -10.39 -11.57 -0.60
C THR A 120 -11.33 -10.44 -1.03
N VAL A 121 -10.95 -9.17 -0.84
CA VAL A 121 -11.79 -8.03 -1.25
C VAL A 121 -11.98 -8.00 -2.77
N VAL A 122 -10.91 -8.20 -3.54
CA VAL A 122 -10.95 -8.31 -5.00
C VAL A 122 -11.94 -9.39 -5.45
N LEU A 123 -11.90 -10.57 -4.81
CA LEU A 123 -12.81 -11.67 -5.13
C LEU A 123 -14.27 -11.31 -4.84
N LEU A 124 -14.56 -10.74 -3.66
CA LEU A 124 -15.93 -10.40 -3.27
C LEU A 124 -16.53 -9.28 -4.15
N LEU A 125 -15.72 -8.29 -4.55
CA LEU A 125 -16.13 -7.26 -5.52
C LEU A 125 -16.40 -7.84 -6.90
N LYS A 126 -15.55 -8.77 -7.36
CA LYS A 126 -15.77 -9.49 -8.62
C LYS A 126 -17.09 -10.24 -8.60
N GLU A 127 -17.35 -10.99 -7.52
CA GLU A 127 -18.59 -11.74 -7.35
C GLU A 127 -19.81 -10.81 -7.38
N MET A 128 -19.75 -9.65 -6.72
CA MET A 128 -20.82 -8.65 -6.78
C MET A 128 -21.04 -8.17 -8.22
N GLY A 129 -19.97 -7.89 -8.97
CA GLY A 129 -20.01 -7.49 -10.37
C GLY A 129 -20.53 -8.57 -11.32
N THR A 130 -20.57 -9.83 -10.91
CA THR A 130 -21.10 -10.95 -11.74
C THR A 130 -22.47 -11.44 -11.30
N SER A 131 -22.76 -11.44 -10.00
CA SER A 131 -23.96 -12.04 -9.41
C SER A 131 -25.01 -11.01 -8.97
N GLY A 132 -24.64 -9.72 -9.00
CA GLY A 132 -25.55 -8.60 -8.74
C GLY A 132 -26.06 -8.53 -7.30
N LEU A 133 -27.27 -7.98 -7.16
CA LEU A 133 -27.88 -7.69 -5.85
C LEU A 133 -28.10 -8.92 -4.97
N SER A 134 -28.16 -10.12 -5.55
CA SER A 134 -28.44 -11.37 -4.83
C SER A 134 -27.43 -11.68 -3.71
N ILE A 135 -26.18 -11.21 -3.86
CA ILE A 135 -25.10 -11.43 -2.88
C ILE A 135 -24.63 -10.13 -2.20
N ALA A 136 -25.21 -8.99 -2.56
CA ALA A 136 -24.64 -7.69 -2.25
C ALA A 136 -24.52 -7.45 -0.74
N ALA A 137 -25.54 -7.78 0.05
CA ALA A 137 -25.48 -7.60 1.51
C ALA A 137 -24.40 -8.48 2.17
N GLN A 138 -24.31 -9.75 1.78
CA GLN A 138 -23.33 -10.68 2.33
C GLN A 138 -21.91 -10.25 1.97
N ASN A 139 -21.66 -9.94 0.70
CA ASN A 139 -20.33 -9.56 0.24
C ASN A 139 -19.94 -8.17 0.75
N GLN A 140 -20.89 -7.24 0.98
CA GLN A 140 -20.60 -5.93 1.56
C GLN A 140 -20.04 -6.11 2.97
N TYR A 141 -20.70 -6.95 3.78
CA TYR A 141 -20.22 -7.31 5.10
C TYR A 141 -18.86 -8.00 5.05
N GLY A 142 -18.67 -8.96 4.13
CA GLY A 142 -17.38 -9.63 3.92
C GLY A 142 -16.25 -8.66 3.54
N ILE A 143 -16.52 -7.71 2.66
CA ILE A 143 -15.56 -6.68 2.23
C ILE A 143 -15.18 -5.78 3.40
N ASN A 144 -16.13 -5.30 4.19
CA ASN A 144 -15.83 -4.39 5.30
C ASN A 144 -15.19 -5.10 6.48
N CYS A 145 -15.81 -6.18 6.93
CA CYS A 145 -15.54 -6.79 8.23
C CYS A 145 -14.72 -8.07 8.14
N GLY A 146 -14.69 -8.72 6.97
CA GLY A 146 -14.08 -10.03 6.79
C GLY A 146 -14.85 -11.16 7.48
N SER A 147 -14.31 -12.38 7.37
CA SER A 147 -14.79 -13.54 8.14
C SER A 147 -13.86 -13.76 9.33
N ALA A 148 -14.42 -13.87 10.55
CA ALA A 148 -13.62 -13.98 11.77
C ALA A 148 -12.53 -12.89 11.90
N PHE A 149 -12.83 -11.67 11.43
CA PHE A 149 -11.93 -10.51 11.38
C PHE A 149 -10.72 -10.65 10.43
N VAL A 150 -10.67 -11.72 9.64
CA VAL A 150 -9.68 -11.91 8.57
C VAL A 150 -10.30 -11.50 7.24
N GLY A 151 -9.59 -10.64 6.49
CA GLY A 151 -9.98 -10.29 5.12
C GLY A 151 -10.81 -9.02 4.95
N GLY A 152 -11.16 -8.32 6.03
CA GLY A 152 -11.95 -7.08 5.95
C GLY A 152 -11.12 -5.81 5.70
N ARG A 153 -11.68 -4.88 4.93
CA ARG A 153 -11.10 -3.56 4.64
C ARG A 153 -10.89 -2.74 5.90
N CYS A 154 -11.86 -2.72 6.80
CA CYS A 154 -11.89 -1.80 7.93
C CYS A 154 -10.77 -2.04 8.95
N TYR A 155 -10.36 -3.30 9.15
CA TYR A 155 -9.38 -3.66 10.18
C TYR A 155 -8.03 -4.10 9.64
N ASN A 156 -7.95 -4.57 8.39
CA ASN A 156 -6.70 -5.07 7.82
C ASN A 156 -6.23 -4.21 6.65
N VAL A 157 -7.05 -4.09 5.59
CA VAL A 157 -6.61 -3.46 4.34
C VAL A 157 -6.36 -1.96 4.52
N LEU A 158 -7.34 -1.20 5.01
CA LEU A 158 -7.23 0.26 5.10
C LEU A 158 -6.16 0.73 6.11
N PRO A 159 -6.00 0.12 7.29
CA PRO A 159 -4.87 0.42 8.18
C PRO A 159 -3.51 0.13 7.54
N ALA A 160 -3.39 -0.98 6.79
CA ALA A 160 -2.17 -1.30 6.07
C ALA A 160 -1.88 -0.26 4.96
N ILE A 161 -2.88 0.14 4.16
CA ILE A 161 -2.75 1.24 3.19
C ILE A 161 -2.32 2.54 3.88
N GLY A 162 -2.92 2.87 5.02
CA GLY A 162 -2.54 4.04 5.82
C GLY A 162 -1.07 4.04 6.26
N THR A 163 -0.50 2.85 6.49
CA THR A 163 0.94 2.70 6.77
C THR A 163 1.78 3.09 5.55
N TYR A 164 1.42 2.63 4.34
CA TYR A 164 2.10 3.05 3.10
C TYR A 164 2.04 4.56 2.92
N PHE A 165 0.88 5.19 3.10
CA PHE A 165 0.72 6.63 2.91
C PHE A 165 1.53 7.43 3.93
N THR A 166 1.56 6.99 5.18
CA THR A 166 2.36 7.62 6.24
C THR A 166 3.84 7.62 5.88
N TYR A 167 4.38 6.46 5.47
CA TYR A 167 5.80 6.36 5.15
C TYR A 167 6.16 6.98 3.80
N ALA A 168 5.25 7.00 2.83
CA ALA A 168 5.44 7.75 1.59
C ALA A 168 5.51 9.26 1.85
N ALA A 169 4.63 9.81 2.69
CA ALA A 169 4.67 11.21 3.10
C ALA A 169 5.96 11.55 3.86
N TYR A 170 6.39 10.68 4.78
CA TYR A 170 7.66 10.82 5.50
C TYR A 170 8.86 10.83 4.54
N GLU A 171 8.90 9.89 3.61
CA GLU A 171 9.96 9.73 2.61
C GLU A 171 10.07 10.97 1.69
N LEU A 172 8.93 11.49 1.23
CA LEU A 172 8.85 12.70 0.41
C LEU A 172 9.29 13.95 1.18
N CYS A 173 8.77 14.14 2.38
CA CYS A 173 9.02 15.35 3.15
C CYS A 173 10.48 15.40 3.64
N THR A 174 11.00 14.28 4.15
CA THR A 174 12.33 14.22 4.76
C THR A 174 13.44 14.32 3.73
N TYR A 175 13.31 13.63 2.59
CA TYR A 175 14.42 13.46 1.66
C TYR A 175 14.26 14.21 0.34
N TYR A 176 13.04 14.68 0.01
CA TYR A 176 12.77 15.44 -1.20
C TYR A 176 12.24 16.85 -0.92
N GLY A 177 11.94 17.19 0.34
CA GLY A 177 11.37 18.47 0.73
C GLY A 177 9.92 18.68 0.26
N ASP A 178 9.28 17.63 -0.28
CA ASP A 178 7.87 17.65 -0.68
C ASP A 178 7.01 17.11 0.47
N CYS A 179 6.32 18.00 1.16
CA CYS A 179 5.45 17.65 2.28
C CYS A 179 3.96 17.74 1.90
N SER A 180 3.62 17.76 0.60
CA SER A 180 2.24 17.92 0.12
C SER A 180 1.31 16.78 0.53
N LEU A 181 1.86 15.61 0.85
CA LEU A 181 1.10 14.44 1.29
C LEU A 181 0.99 14.31 2.82
N ASN A 182 1.44 15.30 3.58
CA ASN A 182 1.21 15.32 5.03
C ASN A 182 -0.30 15.38 5.30
N GLY A 183 -0.86 14.25 5.76
CA GLY A 183 -2.30 14.08 5.96
C GLY A 183 -2.98 13.17 4.94
N ALA A 184 -2.24 12.59 3.99
CA ALA A 184 -2.76 11.51 3.16
C ALA A 184 -3.16 10.31 4.05
N THR A 185 -4.42 9.89 3.94
CA THR A 185 -4.97 8.78 4.72
C THR A 185 -5.81 7.88 3.82
N ALA A 186 -5.86 6.59 4.18
CA ALA A 186 -6.81 5.67 3.58
C ALA A 186 -8.24 6.16 3.87
N ILE A 187 -9.10 6.10 2.85
CA ILE A 187 -10.49 6.56 2.97
C ILE A 187 -11.34 5.39 3.50
N PHE A 188 -11.86 5.54 4.71
CA PHE A 188 -12.70 4.52 5.35
C PHE A 188 -14.17 4.66 4.92
N PRO A 189 -14.84 3.56 4.52
CA PRO A 189 -16.28 3.58 4.31
C PRO A 189 -17.00 3.84 5.65
N GLN A 190 -18.09 4.59 5.60
CA GLN A 190 -18.98 4.86 6.74
C GLN A 190 -19.43 3.55 7.40
N THR A 191 -19.68 2.53 6.59
CA THR A 191 -20.11 1.20 6.99
C THR A 191 -19.07 0.43 7.83
N CYS A 192 -17.84 0.92 8.01
CA CYS A 192 -16.88 0.33 8.94
C CYS A 192 -17.33 0.34 10.41
N SER A 193 -18.19 1.29 10.81
CA SER A 193 -18.73 1.31 12.18
C SER A 193 -19.69 0.16 12.49
N GLU A 194 -20.16 -0.54 11.45
CA GLU A 194 -21.09 -1.66 11.57
C GLU A 194 -20.35 -2.99 11.82
N CYS A 195 -19.03 -3.01 11.68
CA CYS A 195 -18.25 -4.20 11.94
C CYS A 195 -18.11 -4.44 13.45
N PRO A 196 -18.27 -5.69 13.92
CA PRO A 196 -17.95 -6.01 15.30
C PRO A 196 -16.48 -5.70 15.58
N VAL A 197 -16.19 -5.17 16.75
CA VAL A 197 -14.80 -4.91 17.18
C VAL A 197 -14.10 -6.26 17.38
N PRO A 198 -12.89 -6.47 16.81
CA PRO A 198 -12.10 -7.66 17.09
C PRO A 198 -11.88 -7.80 18.61
N ALA A 199 -12.11 -9.00 19.15
CA ALA A 199 -11.92 -9.31 20.57
C ALA A 199 -10.45 -9.34 20.98
#